data_AF-A0A951B2Y1-F1
#
_entry.id   AF-A0A951B2Y1-F1
#
_cell.length_a   1.000
_cell.length_b   1.000
_cell.length_c   1.000
_cell.angle_alpha   90.00
_cell.angle_beta   90.00
_cell.angle_gamma   90.00
#
_symmetry.space_group_name_H-M   'P 1'
#
loop_
_entity.id
_entity.type
_entity.pdbx_description
1 polymer ?
#
loop_
_entity_poly.entity_id
_entity_poly.type
_entity_poly.pdbx_seq_one_letter_code
_entity_poly.pdbx_strand_id
1 'polypeptide(L)'
;MHSEYRGRLAPSPTGLLHLGHARTFWTAFQRAGEHNGTLVLRNEDLDPQRSKPEYVAAFLEDLRWLGMRWDEGHDIGGPHAPYSQSQRQGLYLTLWRTLRDLGAIYPCLCSRKELRESASAPHDDDEPLYPGTCRNRPWDRTINTPSGYNWRFRVPDGETIAFEDLRLGTTSFTA
;
A
#
# COMPACT_ATOMS: atom_id res chain seq x y z
N MET A 1 -2.74 19.00 24.25
CA MET A 1 -2.80 19.26 22.80
C MET A 1 -2.15 18.07 22.12
N HIS A 2 -2.87 17.36 21.25
CA HIS A 2 -2.27 16.31 20.44
C HIS A 2 -1.34 16.95 19.42
N SER A 3 -0.14 16.39 19.26
CA SER A 3 0.78 16.73 18.18
C SER A 3 0.16 16.38 16.82
N GLU A 4 0.62 17.01 15.74
CA GLU A 4 0.27 16.60 14.36
C GLU A 4 0.81 15.21 13.99
N TYR A 5 1.66 14.61 14.82
CA TYR A 5 2.23 13.29 14.57
C TYR A 5 1.15 12.20 14.49
N ARG A 6 1.10 11.47 13.37
CA ARG A 6 0.19 10.35 13.16
C ARG A 6 0.95 9.12 12.66
N GLY A 7 0.95 8.06 13.47
CA GLY A 7 1.51 6.75 13.12
C GLY A 7 0.42 5.76 12.70
N ARG A 8 0.81 4.64 12.07
CA ARG A 8 -0.15 3.55 11.81
C ARG A 8 0.42 2.14 11.99
N LEU A 9 -0.43 1.26 12.49
CA LEU A 9 -0.33 -0.19 12.42
C LEU A 9 -1.17 -0.64 11.22
N ALA A 10 -0.58 -1.37 10.28
CA ALA A 10 -1.24 -1.74 9.02
C ALA A 10 -1.04 -3.23 8.69
N PRO A 11 -1.58 -4.17 9.50
CA PRO A 11 -1.48 -5.60 9.22
C PRO A 11 -2.36 -6.00 8.03
N SER A 12 -1.83 -6.88 7.17
CA SER A 12 -2.63 -7.63 6.20
C SER A 12 -3.11 -8.94 6.82
N PRO A 13 -4.42 -9.26 6.82
CA PRO A 13 -4.95 -10.44 7.49
C PRO A 13 -4.77 -11.72 6.64
N THR A 14 -3.55 -11.96 6.16
CA THR A 14 -3.21 -13.12 5.30
C THR A 14 -2.47 -14.23 6.05
N GLY A 15 -2.29 -14.06 7.36
CA GLY A 15 -1.57 -14.95 8.26
C GLY A 15 -1.45 -14.34 9.66
N LEU A 16 -0.86 -15.09 10.59
CA LEU A 16 -0.55 -14.60 11.94
C LEU A 16 0.54 -13.53 11.91
N LEU A 17 0.57 -12.66 12.93
CA LEU A 17 1.68 -11.73 13.08
C LEU A 17 2.97 -12.50 13.37
N HIS A 18 4.07 -12.02 12.80
CA HIS A 18 5.41 -12.52 13.10
C HIS A 18 6.23 -11.44 13.78
N LEU A 19 7.43 -11.77 14.26
CA LEU A 19 8.27 -10.86 15.04
C LEU A 19 8.60 -9.54 14.29
N GLY A 20 8.77 -9.59 12.97
CA GLY A 20 8.93 -8.38 12.15
C GLY A 20 7.75 -7.40 12.24
N HIS A 21 6.51 -7.89 12.30
CA HIS A 21 5.33 -7.06 12.54
C HIS A 21 5.36 -6.47 13.94
N ALA A 22 5.59 -7.30 14.96
CA ALA A 22 5.65 -6.86 16.35
C ALA A 22 6.70 -5.74 16.54
N ARG A 23 7.91 -5.89 15.97
CA ARG A 23 8.95 -4.87 16.02
C ARG A 23 8.51 -3.56 15.35
N THR A 24 7.97 -3.63 14.14
CA THR A 24 7.55 -2.45 13.37
C THR A 24 6.41 -1.71 14.07
N PHE A 25 5.42 -2.46 14.57
CA PHE A 25 4.25 -1.93 15.26
C PHE A 25 4.61 -1.34 16.62
N TRP A 26 5.54 -1.96 17.34
CA TRP A 26 6.07 -1.41 18.59
C TRP A 26 6.77 -0.07 18.36
N THR A 27 7.61 0.05 17.34
CA THR A 27 8.25 1.32 16.99
C THR A 27 7.22 2.39 16.64
N ALA A 28 6.18 2.06 15.86
CA ALA A 28 5.12 3.02 15.54
C ALA A 28 4.34 3.47 16.80
N PHE A 29 4.04 2.54 17.70
CA PHE A 29 3.37 2.81 18.97
C PHE A 29 4.21 3.71 19.89
N GLN A 30 5.49 3.40 20.08
CA GLN A 30 6.40 4.22 20.90
C GLN A 30 6.53 5.64 20.34
N ARG A 31 6.75 5.80 19.03
CA ARG A 31 6.87 7.13 18.43
C ARG A 31 5.58 7.95 18.56
N ALA A 32 4.41 7.33 18.38
CA ALA A 32 3.14 8.02 18.61
C ALA A 32 3.04 8.50 20.07
N GLY A 33 3.44 7.68 21.04
CA GLY A 33 3.50 8.04 22.46
C GLY A 33 4.49 9.17 22.77
N GLU A 34 5.72 9.07 22.29
CA GLU A 34 6.79 10.07 22.47
C GLU A 34 6.39 11.45 21.94
N HIS A 35 5.64 11.49 20.84
CA HIS A 35 5.16 12.72 20.25
C HIS A 35 3.79 13.16 20.78
N ASN A 36 3.16 12.43 21.70
CA ASN A 36 1.77 12.66 22.12
C ASN A 36 0.82 12.80 20.90
N GLY A 37 1.06 11.96 19.89
CA GLY A 37 0.38 11.92 18.60
C GLY A 37 -0.81 10.96 18.59
N THR A 38 -1.23 10.57 17.38
CA THR A 38 -2.29 9.58 17.15
C THR A 38 -1.72 8.30 16.55
N LEU A 39 -2.10 7.14 17.08
CA LEU A 39 -1.84 5.86 16.46
C LEU A 39 -3.12 5.28 15.83
N VAL A 40 -3.02 4.89 14.56
CA VAL A 40 -4.13 4.35 13.77
C VAL A 40 -3.95 2.86 13.49
N LEU A 41 -4.96 2.02 13.70
CA LEU A 41 -4.99 0.63 13.26
C LEU A 41 -5.80 0.47 11.97
N ARG A 42 -5.15 0.13 10.86
CA ARG A 42 -5.81 -0.08 9.56
C ARG A 42 -5.70 -1.54 9.11
N ASN A 43 -6.82 -2.19 8.84
CA ASN A 43 -6.89 -3.54 8.30
C ASN A 43 -6.62 -3.51 6.78
N GLU A 44 -5.51 -4.10 6.34
CA GLU A 44 -5.05 -4.14 4.94
C GLU A 44 -5.60 -5.38 4.19
N ASP A 45 -6.92 -5.46 4.07
CA ASP A 45 -7.70 -6.59 3.54
C ASP A 45 -8.06 -6.48 2.04
N LEU A 46 -7.09 -6.05 1.22
CA LEU A 46 -7.29 -5.84 -0.23
C LEU A 46 -7.24 -7.10 -1.08
N ASP A 47 -6.75 -8.22 -0.54
CA ASP A 47 -6.73 -9.53 -1.24
C ASP A 47 -7.80 -10.44 -0.63
N PRO A 48 -9.02 -10.53 -1.22
CA PRO A 48 -10.10 -11.31 -0.65
C PRO A 48 -9.85 -12.82 -0.61
N GLN A 49 -8.91 -13.33 -1.43
CA GLN A 49 -8.60 -14.77 -1.45
C GLN A 49 -7.71 -15.16 -0.28
N ARG A 50 -6.83 -14.25 0.13
CA ARG A 50 -5.88 -14.48 1.22
C ARG A 50 -6.31 -13.88 2.55
N SER A 51 -7.12 -12.83 2.52
CA SER A 51 -7.59 -12.11 3.71
C SER A 51 -8.67 -12.92 4.43
N LYS A 52 -8.42 -13.29 5.68
CA LYS A 52 -9.39 -14.09 6.46
C LYS A 52 -9.77 -13.44 7.80
N PRO A 53 -11.05 -13.52 8.21
CA PRO A 53 -11.51 -12.94 9.48
C PRO A 53 -10.77 -13.47 10.71
N GLU A 54 -10.36 -14.74 10.72
CA GLU A 54 -9.61 -15.31 11.85
C GLU A 54 -8.27 -14.59 12.09
N TYR A 55 -7.63 -14.10 11.03
CA TYR A 55 -6.38 -13.34 11.15
C TYR A 55 -6.62 -11.90 11.61
N VAL A 56 -7.80 -11.34 11.34
CA VAL A 56 -8.23 -10.05 11.92
C VAL A 56 -8.38 -10.16 13.43
N ALA A 57 -9.07 -11.21 13.90
CA ALA A 57 -9.20 -11.47 15.32
C ALA A 57 -7.84 -11.71 15.98
N ALA A 58 -6.99 -12.53 15.36
CA ALA A 58 -5.66 -12.86 15.88
C ALA A 58 -4.75 -11.62 16.01
N PHE A 59 -4.65 -10.76 14.98
CA PHE A 59 -3.79 -9.58 15.12
C PHE A 59 -4.34 -8.59 16.17
N LEU A 60 -5.66 -8.50 16.36
CA LEU A 60 -6.24 -7.64 17.40
C LEU A 60 -5.89 -8.14 18.79
N GLU A 61 -5.94 -9.46 19.00
CA GLU A 61 -5.52 -10.11 20.23
C GLU A 61 -4.02 -9.88 20.49
N ASP A 62 -3.17 -10.20 19.52
CA ASP A 62 -1.71 -10.05 19.62
C ASP A 62 -1.31 -8.61 19.97
N LEU A 63 -1.85 -7.62 19.25
CA LEU A 63 -1.54 -6.21 19.49
C LEU A 63 -1.98 -5.74 20.89
N ARG A 64 -3.14 -6.21 21.35
CA ARG A 64 -3.63 -5.88 22.71
C ARG A 64 -2.81 -6.56 23.79
N TRP A 65 -2.40 -7.82 23.57
CA TRP A 65 -1.53 -8.60 24.45
C TRP A 65 -0.15 -7.96 24.58
N LEU A 66 0.40 -7.45 23.47
CA LEU A 66 1.63 -6.65 23.44
C LEU A 66 1.47 -5.29 24.14
N GLY A 67 0.29 -4.94 24.66
CA GLY A 67 0.04 -3.69 25.36
C GLY A 67 -0.14 -2.48 24.44
N MET A 68 -0.17 -2.67 23.13
CA MET A 68 -0.40 -1.57 22.19
C MET A 68 -1.85 -1.11 22.26
N ARG A 69 -2.04 0.20 22.22
CA ARG A 69 -3.34 0.87 22.14
C ARG A 69 -3.30 1.84 20.99
N TRP A 70 -4.43 1.98 20.30
CA TRP A 70 -4.60 2.90 19.17
C TRP A 70 -5.80 3.79 19.42
N ASP A 71 -5.75 4.99 18.86
CA ASP A 71 -6.75 6.05 19.05
C ASP A 71 -7.84 6.00 17.96
N GLU A 72 -7.49 5.44 16.80
CA GLU A 72 -8.38 5.22 15.67
C GLU A 72 -8.17 3.82 15.13
N GLY A 73 -9.23 3.14 14.67
CA GLY A 73 -9.01 1.83 14.09
C GLY A 73 -10.23 1.13 13.50
N HIS A 74 -9.96 -0.03 12.90
CA HIS A 74 -11.00 -0.89 12.30
C HIS A 74 -12.08 -1.30 13.31
N ASP A 75 -11.71 -1.51 14.56
CA ASP A 75 -12.58 -1.98 15.64
C ASP A 75 -13.23 -0.83 16.45
N ILE A 76 -12.56 0.32 16.58
CA ILE A 76 -13.02 1.44 17.42
C ILE A 76 -13.52 2.66 16.64
N GLY A 77 -13.36 2.69 15.31
CA GLY A 77 -13.75 3.82 14.47
C GLY A 77 -12.78 4.99 14.55
N GLY A 78 -13.26 6.19 14.24
CA GLY A 78 -12.46 7.41 14.16
C GLY A 78 -12.87 8.32 13.00
N PRO A 79 -12.32 9.54 12.91
CA PRO A 79 -12.73 10.55 11.94
C PRO A 79 -12.44 10.20 10.48
N HIS A 80 -11.57 9.21 10.22
CA HIS A 80 -11.19 8.77 8.87
C HIS A 80 -11.73 7.37 8.51
N ALA A 81 -12.71 6.88 9.27
CA ALA A 81 -13.39 5.62 8.99
C ALA A 81 -13.93 5.58 7.53
N PRO A 82 -14.03 4.38 6.92
CA PRO A 82 -13.69 3.07 7.49
C PRO A 82 -12.19 2.77 7.49
N TYR A 83 -11.70 2.03 8.48
CA TYR A 83 -10.28 1.61 8.58
C TYR A 83 -10.02 0.18 8.09
N SER A 84 -10.98 -0.45 7.42
CA SER A 84 -10.75 -1.63 6.59
C SER A 84 -10.66 -1.18 5.13
N GLN A 85 -9.61 -1.59 4.44
CA GLN A 85 -9.35 -1.16 3.07
C GLN A 85 -10.39 -1.69 2.07
N SER A 86 -10.92 -2.89 2.29
CA SER A 86 -11.99 -3.48 1.48
C SER A 86 -13.26 -2.62 1.45
N GLN A 87 -13.49 -1.82 2.49
CA GLN A 87 -14.61 -0.88 2.61
C GLN A 87 -14.34 0.49 1.95
N ARG A 88 -13.15 0.72 1.41
CA ARG A 88 -12.71 2.01 0.82
C ARG A 88 -12.69 2.03 -0.71
N GLN A 89 -13.32 1.05 -1.37
CA GLN A 89 -13.32 0.93 -2.84
C GLN A 89 -13.78 2.20 -3.56
N GLY A 90 -14.80 2.90 -3.04
CA GLY A 90 -15.28 4.16 -3.63
C GLY A 90 -14.23 5.28 -3.63
N LEU A 91 -13.41 5.35 -2.57
CA LEU A 91 -12.30 6.31 -2.48
C LEU A 91 -11.22 5.97 -3.52
N TYR A 92 -10.85 4.69 -3.62
CA TYR A 92 -9.86 4.25 -4.60
C TYR A 92 -10.31 4.46 -6.04
N LEU A 93 -11.58 4.22 -6.35
CA LEU A 93 -12.14 4.49 -7.67
C LEU A 93 -12.10 5.98 -8.00
N THR A 94 -12.39 6.85 -7.02
CA THR A 94 -12.29 8.30 -7.19
C THR A 94 -10.86 8.72 -7.49
N LEU A 95 -9.89 8.27 -6.70
CA LEU A 95 -8.47 8.56 -6.91
C LEU A 95 -7.95 7.99 -8.22
N TRP A 96 -8.39 6.79 -8.60
CA TRP A 96 -8.06 6.17 -9.88
C TRP A 96 -8.54 7.03 -11.05
N ARG A 97 -9.76 7.60 -10.99
CA ARG A 97 -10.26 8.53 -12.02
C ARG A 97 -9.39 9.79 -12.10
N THR A 98 -9.05 10.38 -10.96
CA THR A 98 -8.15 11.54 -10.89
C THR A 98 -6.80 11.25 -11.52
N LEU A 99 -6.16 10.13 -11.16
CA LEU A 99 -4.86 9.73 -11.70
C LEU A 99 -4.93 9.43 -13.21
N ARG A 100 -6.03 8.81 -13.67
CA ARG A 100 -6.30 8.55 -15.09
C ARG A 100 -6.37 9.87 -15.86
N ASP A 101 -7.14 10.82 -15.37
CA ASP A 101 -7.38 12.12 -16.02
C ASP A 101 -6.12 12.98 -16.06
N LEU A 102 -5.26 12.86 -15.03
CA LEU A 102 -3.93 13.47 -14.99
C LEU A 102 -2.91 12.76 -15.90
N GLY A 103 -3.23 11.60 -16.49
CA GLY A 103 -2.30 10.80 -17.28
C GLY A 103 -1.19 10.11 -16.46
N ALA A 104 -1.33 10.11 -15.13
CA ALA A 104 -0.39 9.53 -14.17
C ALA A 104 -0.45 7.99 -14.11
N ILE A 105 -1.52 7.40 -14.65
CA ILE A 105 -1.67 5.95 -14.81
C ILE A 105 -2.10 5.59 -16.24
N TYR A 106 -1.84 4.36 -16.64
CA TYR A 106 -2.28 3.81 -17.93
C TYR A 106 -2.65 2.32 -17.79
N PRO A 107 -3.58 1.80 -18.62
CA PRO A 107 -3.92 0.39 -18.61
C PRO A 107 -2.84 -0.44 -19.29
N CYS A 108 -2.52 -1.59 -18.69
CA CYS A 108 -1.66 -2.61 -19.28
C CYS A 108 -2.53 -3.61 -20.06
N LEU A 109 -2.32 -3.66 -21.37
CA LEU A 109 -3.00 -4.59 -22.28
C LEU A 109 -2.25 -5.92 -22.45
N CYS A 110 -1.06 -6.05 -21.86
CA CYS A 110 -0.27 -7.27 -21.91
C CYS A 110 -0.96 -8.40 -21.13
N SER A 111 -1.02 -9.57 -21.75
CA SER A 111 -1.35 -10.84 -21.10
C SER A 111 -0.27 -11.24 -20.09
N ARG A 112 -0.64 -12.13 -19.17
CA ARG A 112 0.32 -12.73 -18.21
C ARG A 112 1.46 -13.47 -18.92
N LYS A 113 1.21 -14.04 -20.10
CA LYS A 113 2.22 -14.75 -20.90
C LYS A 113 3.25 -13.76 -21.44
N GLU A 114 2.80 -12.69 -22.09
CA GLU A 114 3.68 -11.63 -22.61
C GLU A 114 4.53 -11.01 -21.50
N LEU A 115 3.97 -10.79 -20.31
CA LEU A 115 4.72 -10.27 -19.16
C LEU A 115 5.84 -11.21 -18.74
N ARG A 116 5.57 -12.52 -18.65
CA ARG A 116 6.59 -13.53 -18.28
C ARG A 116 7.70 -13.65 -19.31
N GLU A 117 7.35 -13.63 -20.59
CA GLU A 117 8.32 -13.69 -21.70
C GLU A 117 9.18 -12.42 -21.77
N SER A 118 8.62 -11.27 -21.43
CA SER A 118 9.40 -10.02 -21.34
C SER A 118 10.31 -9.95 -20.11
N ALA A 119 9.97 -10.70 -19.06
CA ALA A 119 10.70 -10.79 -17.80
C ALA A 119 11.87 -11.77 -17.84
N SER A 120 11.96 -12.63 -18.87
CA SER A 120 12.96 -13.71 -18.96
C SER A 120 14.33 -13.31 -19.54
N ALA A 121 14.66 -12.01 -19.55
CA ALA A 121 16.03 -11.60 -19.87
C ALA A 121 16.96 -11.94 -18.68
N PRO A 122 18.13 -12.57 -18.91
CA PRO A 122 18.95 -13.12 -17.85
C PRO A 122 19.77 -12.02 -17.16
N HIS A 123 19.24 -11.44 -16.09
CA HIS A 123 20.04 -10.68 -15.12
C HIS A 123 19.62 -11.06 -13.69
N ASP A 124 20.62 -11.06 -12.80
CA ASP A 124 20.64 -11.48 -11.39
C ASP A 124 19.34 -11.21 -10.61
N ASP A 125 18.99 -12.12 -9.68
CA ASP A 125 18.10 -12.14 -8.48
C ASP A 125 17.05 -11.01 -8.19
N ASP A 126 16.89 -10.02 -9.05
CA ASP A 126 15.97 -8.91 -8.96
C ASP A 126 14.63 -9.27 -9.60
N GLU A 127 13.54 -8.79 -8.98
CA GLU A 127 12.21 -8.93 -9.57
C GLU A 127 12.18 -8.27 -10.95
N PRO A 128 11.64 -8.95 -11.98
CA PRO A 128 11.67 -8.44 -13.33
C PRO A 128 10.86 -7.15 -13.45
N LEU A 129 11.54 -6.09 -13.90
CA LEU A 129 10.92 -4.80 -14.15
C LEU A 129 9.96 -4.88 -15.35
N TYR A 130 8.82 -4.22 -15.24
CA TYR A 130 7.89 -4.12 -16.37
C TYR A 130 8.52 -3.27 -17.48
N PRO A 131 8.65 -3.77 -18.73
CA PRO A 131 9.38 -3.11 -19.82
C PRO A 131 8.68 -1.86 -20.40
N GLY A 132 7.60 -1.37 -19.78
CA GLY A 132 6.89 -0.18 -20.27
C GLY A 132 6.10 -0.40 -21.58
N THR A 133 5.89 -1.64 -22.02
CA THR A 133 5.29 -1.99 -23.32
C THR A 133 3.97 -1.28 -23.63
N CYS A 134 3.11 -1.04 -22.63
CA CYS A 134 1.82 -0.35 -22.80
C CYS A 134 1.86 1.15 -22.45
N ARG A 135 2.99 1.68 -21.99
CA ARG A 135 3.10 3.05 -21.44
C ARG A 135 2.69 4.14 -22.41
N ASN A 136 3.08 3.98 -23.68
CA ASN A 136 2.80 4.95 -24.75
C ASN A 136 1.81 4.39 -25.79
N ARG A 137 1.20 3.22 -25.53
CA ARG A 137 0.17 2.67 -26.41
C ARG A 137 -1.10 3.52 -26.28
N PRO A 138 -1.77 3.87 -27.39
CA PRO A 138 -3.10 4.46 -27.34
C PRO A 138 -4.08 3.53 -26.60
N TRP A 139 -4.96 4.12 -25.80
CA TRP A 139 -6.02 3.41 -25.08
C TRP A 139 -7.25 4.30 -24.95
N ASP A 140 -8.41 3.69 -24.73
CA ASP A 140 -9.69 4.38 -24.65
C ASP A 140 -9.81 5.19 -23.35
N ARG A 141 -9.71 6.52 -23.46
CA ARG A 141 -9.83 7.44 -22.32
C ARG A 141 -11.24 7.57 -21.76
N THR A 142 -12.24 6.98 -22.42
CA THR A 142 -13.62 6.93 -21.90
C THR A 142 -13.83 5.84 -20.85
N ILE A 143 -12.86 4.91 -20.68
CA ILE A 143 -12.89 3.87 -19.64
C ILE A 143 -13.05 4.51 -18.26
N ASN A 144 -14.18 4.23 -17.59
CA ASN A 144 -14.53 4.82 -16.30
C ASN A 144 -14.57 3.84 -15.12
N THR A 145 -14.00 2.65 -15.32
CA THR A 145 -13.79 1.59 -14.33
C THR A 145 -12.41 0.96 -14.52
N PRO A 146 -11.72 0.55 -13.44
CA PRO A 146 -10.44 -0.16 -13.55
C PRO A 146 -10.59 -1.60 -14.09
N SER A 147 -11.80 -2.16 -14.06
CA SER A 147 -12.05 -3.57 -14.40
C SER A 147 -11.56 -3.94 -15.80
N GLY A 148 -11.03 -5.16 -15.93
CA GLY A 148 -10.55 -5.70 -17.21
C GLY A 148 -9.09 -5.39 -17.53
N TYR A 149 -8.46 -4.48 -16.78
CA TYR A 149 -7.06 -4.09 -17.01
C TYR A 149 -6.28 -4.01 -15.71
N ASN A 150 -4.98 -4.32 -15.76
CA ASN A 150 -4.06 -3.91 -14.70
C ASN A 150 -3.62 -2.48 -14.99
N TRP A 151 -3.74 -1.58 -14.03
CA TRP A 151 -3.32 -0.20 -14.18
C TRP A 151 -1.91 -0.01 -13.62
N ARG A 152 -1.09 0.76 -14.32
CA ARG A 152 0.31 1.01 -13.96
C ARG A 152 0.54 2.50 -13.80
N PHE A 153 1.39 2.87 -12.85
CA PHE A 153 1.87 4.24 -12.71
C PHE A 153 2.84 4.59 -13.84
N ARG A 154 2.77 5.84 -14.29
CA ARG A 154 3.75 6.46 -15.18
C ARG A 154 4.86 7.08 -14.33
N VAL A 155 5.81 6.24 -13.91
CA VAL A 155 7.03 6.70 -13.22
C VAL A 155 7.92 7.41 -14.26
N PRO A 156 8.48 8.60 -14.00
CA PRO A 156 9.34 9.31 -14.96
C PRO A 156 10.52 8.45 -15.43
N ASP A 157 10.98 8.58 -16.69
CA ASP A 157 12.12 7.80 -17.20
C ASP A 157 13.41 8.60 -17.05
N GLY A 158 14.46 8.00 -16.48
CA GLY A 158 15.78 8.60 -16.33
C GLY A 158 15.87 9.70 -15.27
N GLU A 159 14.77 10.00 -14.56
CA GLU A 159 14.78 10.96 -13.45
C GLU A 159 15.20 10.28 -12.16
N THR A 160 16.05 10.95 -11.38
CA THR A 160 16.40 10.51 -10.03
C THR A 160 15.28 10.91 -9.07
N ILE A 161 14.61 9.91 -8.51
CA ILE A 161 13.69 10.07 -7.40
C ILE A 161 14.49 9.94 -6.10
N ALA A 162 14.56 11.02 -5.34
CA ALA A 162 15.26 11.07 -4.05
C ALA A 162 14.29 11.39 -2.91
N PHE A 163 14.53 10.79 -1.75
CA PHE A 163 13.81 11.08 -0.51
C PHE A 163 14.73 10.92 0.70
N GLU A 164 14.40 11.63 1.78
CA GLU A 164 15.06 11.51 3.07
C GLU A 164 14.38 10.43 3.91
N ASP A 165 15.06 9.30 4.13
CA ASP A 165 14.64 8.30 5.11
C ASP A 165 15.19 8.68 6.49
N LEU A 166 14.34 8.74 7.50
CA LEU A 166 14.76 9.16 8.85
C LEU A 166 15.78 8.22 9.51
N ARG A 167 15.96 7.00 9.01
CA ARG A 167 16.92 6.01 9.52
C ARG A 167 18.12 5.84 8.60
N LEU A 168 17.90 5.81 7.28
CA LEU A 168 18.93 5.54 6.28
C LEU A 168 19.55 6.82 5.67
N GLY A 169 18.94 7.98 5.90
CA GLY A 169 19.33 9.26 5.29
C GLY A 169 18.85 9.39 3.85
N THR A 170 19.51 10.28 3.09
CA THR A 170 19.21 10.52 1.68
C THR A 170 19.33 9.23 0.88
N THR A 171 18.22 8.82 0.27
CA THR A 171 18.14 7.64 -0.60
C THR A 171 17.64 8.08 -1.98
N SER A 172 18.20 7.52 -3.05
CA SER A 172 17.81 7.87 -4.41
C SER A 172 17.80 6.68 -5.36
N PHE A 173 16.84 6.66 -6.29
CA PHE A 173 16.72 5.68 -7.35
C PHE A 173 16.50 6.40 -8.69
N THR A 174 17.18 5.97 -9.75
CA THR A 174 16.90 6.45 -11.10
C THR A 174 15.85 5.55 -11.72
N ALA A 175 14.74 6.14 -12.13
CA ALA A 175 13.59 5.44 -12.68
C ALA A 175 13.72 5.11 -14.17
#